data_AF-W7YGY0-F1
#
_entry.id   AF-W7YGY0-F1
#
_cell.length_a   1.000
_cell.length_b   1.000
_cell.length_c   1.000
_cell.angle_alpha   90.00
_cell.angle_beta   90.00
_cell.angle_gamma   90.00
#
_symmetry.space_group_name_H-M   'P 1'
#
loop_
_entity.id
_entity.type
_entity.pdbx_description
1 polymer ?
#
loop_
_entity_poly.entity_id
_entity_poly.type
_entity_poly.pdbx_seq_one_letter_code
_entity_poly.pdbx_strand_id
1 'polypeptide(L)'
;MKDMDRLFPPGQAGFLEKHFQRKQDFWKPNLVSLMAKMRAYKSLRGAVGHYFTSDELKDAYSLQSLYIGGAPFKTPGIYSLLPYAEHEYGVWMLKGGYGRLPEILREELEDRGVKVHLNTEVTSIEIVQGRVKGLKANGKREDFDAVIYNGEFPGLPALLEGVTIPSRKPYAPSSGCVLIYAGVKKRWTDGMTHQFFLPDSLHTSLKEVFDKRTIPADPAFYIFNPVSLDEAAAPPGESVLYFLIPVPDAKGVDWEREAPALADLVLKEAEKRGFPGLLEHLRWQKIRTPMDAERDGLYGGGSFGIAPILSQSGVFRPQPKPYAAISGLYAAGASVHPGGGVPIVMQGAKLAVDQLIKEMSI
;
A
#
# COMPACT_ATOMS: atom_id res chain seq x y z
N MET A 1 -18.80 -10.77 11.70
CA MET A 1 -17.84 -11.68 12.34
C MET A 1 -18.10 -13.14 11.95
N LYS A 2 -19.15 -13.82 12.45
CA LYS A 2 -19.42 -15.27 12.16
C LYS A 2 -19.23 -15.76 10.72
N ASP A 3 -19.74 -15.02 9.73
CA ASP A 3 -19.56 -15.39 8.32
C ASP A 3 -18.10 -15.32 7.89
N MET A 4 -17.40 -14.25 8.31
CA MET A 4 -16.00 -14.04 7.99
C MET A 4 -15.07 -14.97 8.76
N ASP A 5 -15.41 -15.44 9.97
CA ASP A 5 -14.64 -16.48 10.68
C ASP A 5 -14.48 -17.74 9.82
N ARG A 6 -15.50 -18.06 9.01
CA ARG A 6 -15.49 -19.21 8.10
C ARG A 6 -14.84 -18.92 6.76
N LEU A 7 -14.91 -17.67 6.30
CA LEU A 7 -14.43 -17.27 4.97
C LEU A 7 -12.99 -16.75 4.99
N PHE A 8 -12.52 -16.21 6.10
CA PHE A 8 -11.22 -15.58 6.21
C PHE A 8 -10.06 -16.58 6.10
N PRO A 9 -9.98 -17.69 6.87
CA PRO A 9 -8.88 -18.64 6.72
C PRO A 9 -8.72 -19.22 5.29
N PRO A 10 -9.78 -19.71 4.61
CA PRO A 10 -9.64 -20.16 3.23
C PRO A 10 -9.41 -19.00 2.26
N GLY A 11 -9.86 -17.78 2.57
CA GLY A 11 -9.59 -16.58 1.79
C GLY A 11 -8.12 -16.18 1.82
N GLN A 12 -7.52 -16.13 3.01
CA GLN A 12 -6.11 -15.89 3.22
C GLN A 12 -5.26 -16.93 2.49
N ALA A 13 -5.49 -18.22 2.77
CA ALA A 13 -4.75 -19.31 2.13
C ALA A 13 -4.95 -19.35 0.60
N GLY A 14 -6.17 -19.05 0.15
CA GLY A 14 -6.57 -19.16 -1.25
C GLY A 14 -6.10 -18.02 -2.14
N PHE A 15 -5.97 -16.79 -1.59
CA PHE A 15 -5.73 -15.58 -2.38
C PHE A 15 -4.49 -14.78 -1.97
N LEU A 16 -4.04 -14.86 -0.71
CA LEU A 16 -2.88 -14.10 -0.22
C LEU A 16 -1.62 -14.96 -0.13
N GLU A 17 -1.77 -16.24 0.21
CA GLU A 17 -0.64 -17.16 0.41
C GLU A 17 -0.37 -18.05 -0.81
N LYS A 18 -1.02 -17.76 -1.94
CA LYS A 18 -0.94 -18.57 -3.15
C LYS A 18 -0.46 -17.76 -4.34
N HIS A 19 0.65 -18.18 -4.93
CA HIS A 19 1.10 -17.69 -6.22
C HIS A 19 0.29 -18.31 -7.38
N PHE A 20 0.02 -17.53 -8.44
CA PHE A 20 -0.74 -17.99 -9.59
C PHE A 20 0.11 -17.99 -10.87
N GLN A 21 0.90 -19.05 -11.10
CA GLN A 21 1.70 -19.17 -12.33
C GLN A 21 0.81 -19.26 -13.59
N ARG A 22 -0.32 -19.99 -13.49
CA ARG A 22 -1.28 -20.15 -14.59
C ARG A 22 -2.62 -19.55 -14.19
N LYS A 23 -3.27 -18.86 -15.14
CA LYS A 23 -4.61 -18.28 -14.93
C LYS A 23 -5.63 -19.32 -14.44
N GLN A 24 -5.54 -20.55 -14.92
CA GLN A 24 -6.43 -21.65 -14.53
C GLN A 24 -6.36 -21.97 -13.03
N ASP A 25 -5.23 -21.75 -12.37
CA ASP A 25 -5.08 -22.03 -10.93
C ASP A 25 -5.88 -21.07 -10.04
N PHE A 26 -6.32 -19.93 -10.59
CA PHE A 26 -7.21 -18.96 -9.97
C PHE A 26 -8.70 -19.32 -10.15
N TRP A 27 -9.04 -19.96 -11.27
CA TRP A 27 -10.43 -20.32 -11.64
C TRP A 27 -10.84 -21.72 -11.20
N LYS A 28 -10.10 -22.34 -10.27
CA LYS A 28 -10.49 -23.65 -9.72
C LYS A 28 -11.86 -23.54 -9.03
N PRO A 29 -12.74 -24.56 -9.13
CA PRO A 29 -14.12 -24.49 -8.62
C PRO A 29 -14.23 -24.07 -7.15
N ASN A 30 -13.28 -24.51 -6.31
CA ASN A 30 -13.22 -24.15 -4.90
C ASN A 30 -12.95 -22.64 -4.69
N LEU A 31 -12.00 -22.05 -5.43
CA LEU A 31 -11.71 -20.61 -5.37
C LEU A 31 -12.84 -19.78 -5.96
N VAL A 32 -13.48 -20.24 -7.04
CA VAL A 32 -14.67 -19.57 -7.61
C VAL A 32 -15.83 -19.57 -6.62
N SER A 33 -16.09 -20.69 -5.96
CA SER A 33 -17.09 -20.79 -4.89
C SER A 33 -16.76 -19.83 -3.74
N LEU A 34 -15.50 -19.76 -3.33
CA LEU A 34 -15.05 -18.86 -2.28
C LEU A 34 -15.21 -17.38 -2.67
N MET A 35 -14.82 -16.98 -3.89
CA MET A 35 -15.04 -15.63 -4.42
C MET A 35 -16.53 -15.25 -4.43
N ALA A 36 -17.41 -16.19 -4.80
CA ALA A 36 -18.85 -15.95 -4.78
C ALA A 36 -19.38 -15.75 -3.35
N LYS A 37 -18.96 -16.58 -2.38
CA LYS A 37 -19.32 -16.45 -0.96
C LYS A 37 -18.82 -15.14 -0.35
N MET A 38 -17.62 -14.71 -0.74
CA MET A 38 -17.03 -13.42 -0.36
C MET A 38 -17.58 -12.23 -1.18
N ARG A 39 -18.51 -12.47 -2.11
CA ARG A 39 -19.15 -11.45 -2.96
C ARG A 39 -18.14 -10.62 -3.75
N ALA A 40 -17.08 -11.25 -4.27
CA ALA A 40 -16.03 -10.59 -5.05
C ALA A 40 -16.55 -9.92 -6.35
N TYR A 41 -17.74 -10.31 -6.82
CA TYR A 41 -18.43 -9.71 -7.97
C TYR A 41 -19.15 -8.39 -7.63
N LYS A 42 -19.25 -8.03 -6.34
CA LYS A 42 -19.71 -6.72 -5.87
C LYS A 42 -18.52 -5.86 -5.47
N SER A 43 -18.74 -4.56 -5.37
CA SER A 43 -17.80 -3.68 -4.66
C SER A 43 -17.75 -4.01 -3.17
N LEU A 44 -16.69 -3.61 -2.47
CA LEU A 44 -16.54 -3.83 -1.03
C LEU A 44 -17.72 -3.21 -0.27
N ARG A 45 -18.09 -1.96 -0.60
CA ARG A 45 -19.27 -1.31 -0.04
C ARG A 45 -20.55 -2.11 -0.30
N GLY A 46 -20.69 -2.67 -1.49
CA GLY A 46 -21.82 -3.54 -1.85
C GLY A 46 -21.81 -4.91 -1.15
N ALA A 47 -20.64 -5.43 -0.81
CA ALA A 47 -20.47 -6.67 -0.07
C ALA A 47 -20.82 -6.47 1.42
N VAL A 48 -20.33 -5.40 2.05
CA VAL A 48 -20.66 -5.07 3.46
C VAL A 48 -22.12 -4.64 3.62
N GLY A 49 -22.73 -4.05 2.58
CA GLY A 49 -24.16 -3.74 2.54
C GLY A 49 -25.09 -4.96 2.62
N HIS A 50 -24.55 -6.18 2.57
CA HIS A 50 -25.30 -7.38 2.94
C HIS A 50 -25.55 -7.49 4.45
N TYR A 51 -24.64 -6.94 5.27
CA TYR A 51 -24.70 -7.00 6.73
C TYR A 51 -25.27 -5.72 7.34
N PHE A 52 -25.15 -4.58 6.66
CA PHE A 52 -25.53 -3.27 7.18
C PHE A 52 -26.54 -2.55 6.29
N THR A 53 -27.55 -1.94 6.92
CA THR A 53 -28.55 -1.09 6.26
C THR A 53 -28.17 0.39 6.30
N SER A 54 -27.62 0.88 7.42
CA SER A 54 -27.09 2.25 7.58
C SER A 54 -25.92 2.51 6.64
N ASP A 55 -25.90 3.71 6.04
CA ASP A 55 -24.81 4.10 5.13
C ASP A 55 -23.52 4.42 5.88
N GLU A 56 -23.62 4.93 7.10
CA GLU A 56 -22.49 5.20 8.00
C GLU A 56 -21.75 3.91 8.35
N LEU A 57 -22.49 2.84 8.66
CA LEU A 57 -21.88 1.53 8.93
C LEU A 57 -21.29 0.91 7.67
N LYS A 58 -21.93 1.04 6.51
CA LYS A 58 -21.34 0.57 5.24
C LYS A 58 -20.03 1.31 4.96
N ASP A 59 -20.00 2.61 5.19
CA ASP A 59 -18.81 3.43 4.97
C ASP A 59 -17.71 3.06 5.97
N ALA A 60 -18.02 2.98 7.26
CA ALA A 60 -17.07 2.58 8.31
C ALA A 60 -16.43 1.20 8.07
N TYR A 61 -17.21 0.21 7.61
CA TYR A 61 -16.71 -1.15 7.34
C TYR A 61 -16.15 -1.36 5.92
N SER A 62 -16.20 -0.35 5.06
CA SER A 62 -15.59 -0.42 3.73
C SER A 62 -14.46 0.59 3.52
N LEU A 63 -14.24 1.50 4.49
CA LEU A 63 -13.19 2.51 4.48
C LEU A 63 -11.79 1.90 4.35
N GLN A 64 -11.58 0.70 4.89
CA GLN A 64 -10.30 -0.02 4.82
C GLN A 64 -9.83 -0.29 3.39
N SER A 65 -10.68 -0.19 2.35
CA SER A 65 -10.17 -0.24 0.97
C SER A 65 -9.21 0.90 0.66
N LEU A 66 -9.29 2.02 1.37
CA LEU A 66 -8.34 3.13 1.25
C LEU A 66 -6.93 2.71 1.70
N TYR A 67 -6.80 1.70 2.58
CA TYR A 67 -5.48 1.21 3.07
C TYR A 67 -4.65 0.55 1.97
N ILE A 68 -5.29 0.23 0.85
CA ILE A 68 -4.67 -0.36 -0.35
C ILE A 68 -4.83 0.54 -1.58
N GLY A 69 -5.19 1.82 -1.38
CA GLY A 69 -5.35 2.79 -2.45
C GLY A 69 -6.54 2.53 -3.37
N GLY A 70 -7.62 1.95 -2.85
CA GLY A 70 -8.83 1.61 -3.59
C GLY A 70 -10.08 2.30 -3.04
N ALA A 71 -11.02 2.62 -3.94
CA ALA A 71 -12.32 3.19 -3.55
C ALA A 71 -13.32 2.10 -3.13
N PRO A 72 -14.07 2.26 -2.03
CA PRO A 72 -15.00 1.25 -1.52
C PRO A 72 -16.03 0.76 -2.55
N PHE A 73 -16.42 1.63 -3.48
CA PHE A 73 -17.39 1.35 -4.54
C PHE A 73 -16.79 0.72 -5.81
N LYS A 74 -15.46 0.64 -5.93
CA LYS A 74 -14.75 -0.01 -7.06
C LYS A 74 -13.94 -1.23 -6.66
N THR A 75 -13.41 -1.24 -5.44
CA THR A 75 -12.62 -2.34 -4.90
C THR A 75 -13.50 -3.59 -4.75
N PRO A 76 -13.10 -4.78 -5.25
CA PRO A 76 -13.89 -6.00 -5.15
C PRO A 76 -14.18 -6.46 -3.70
N GLY A 77 -15.31 -7.13 -3.47
CA GLY A 77 -15.74 -7.63 -2.15
C GLY A 77 -14.80 -8.64 -1.48
N ILE A 78 -13.87 -9.22 -2.24
CA ILE A 78 -12.79 -10.07 -1.71
C ILE A 78 -11.95 -9.36 -0.63
N TYR A 79 -11.85 -8.03 -0.70
CA TYR A 79 -11.12 -7.22 0.26
C TYR A 79 -11.86 -7.03 1.60
N SER A 80 -13.03 -7.68 1.79
CA SER A 80 -13.68 -7.81 3.11
C SER A 80 -12.84 -8.57 4.14
N LEU A 81 -11.78 -9.26 3.70
CA LEU A 81 -10.75 -9.80 4.58
C LEU A 81 -10.07 -8.72 5.44
N LEU A 82 -9.91 -7.50 4.92
CA LEU A 82 -9.23 -6.41 5.62
C LEU A 82 -9.98 -5.95 6.88
N PRO A 83 -11.24 -5.47 6.79
CA PRO A 83 -11.98 -5.05 7.97
C PRO A 83 -12.13 -6.20 8.98
N TYR A 84 -12.31 -7.44 8.50
CA TYR A 84 -12.33 -8.59 9.40
C TYR A 84 -11.01 -8.76 10.16
N ALA A 85 -9.87 -8.72 9.47
CA ALA A 85 -8.57 -8.91 10.11
C ALA A 85 -8.29 -7.83 11.17
N GLU A 86 -8.65 -6.58 10.89
CA GLU A 86 -8.50 -5.46 11.83
C GLU A 86 -9.34 -5.68 13.10
N HIS A 87 -10.59 -6.11 12.96
CA HIS A 87 -11.49 -6.33 14.10
C HIS A 87 -11.20 -7.61 14.88
N GLU A 88 -10.76 -8.68 14.22
CA GLU A 88 -10.48 -9.97 14.86
C GLU A 88 -9.11 -10.00 15.53
N TYR A 89 -8.07 -9.51 14.85
CA TYR A 89 -6.68 -9.62 15.31
C TYR A 89 -6.10 -8.32 15.91
N GLY A 90 -6.85 -7.22 15.78
CA GLY A 90 -6.47 -5.92 16.31
C GLY A 90 -5.45 -5.16 15.46
N VAL A 91 -5.10 -3.96 15.94
CA VAL A 91 -4.10 -3.07 15.35
C VAL A 91 -2.95 -2.88 16.34
N TRP A 92 -1.73 -3.08 15.87
CA TRP A 92 -0.52 -3.05 16.69
C TRP A 92 0.39 -1.92 16.26
N MET A 93 0.97 -1.20 17.22
CA MET A 93 1.97 -0.17 16.97
C MET A 93 3.33 -0.61 17.51
N LEU A 94 4.39 -0.43 16.72
CA LEU A 94 5.76 -0.61 17.19
C LEU A 94 6.14 0.58 18.08
N LYS A 95 6.64 0.31 19.29
CA LYS A 95 7.19 1.36 20.17
C LYS A 95 8.40 2.03 19.50
N GLY A 96 8.46 3.36 19.52
CA GLY A 96 9.39 4.14 18.71
C GLY A 96 8.94 4.33 17.25
N GLY A 97 7.76 3.83 16.88
CA GLY A 97 7.13 4.01 15.58
C GLY A 97 7.65 3.09 14.48
N TYR A 98 6.91 3.06 13.36
CA TYR A 98 7.26 2.22 12.19
C TYR A 98 8.58 2.61 11.51
N GLY A 99 9.11 3.81 11.75
CA GLY A 99 10.42 4.23 11.27
C GLY A 99 11.57 3.34 11.78
N ARG A 100 11.37 2.64 12.90
CA ARG A 100 12.35 1.70 13.47
C ARG A 100 12.40 0.35 12.75
N LEU A 101 11.33 -0.03 12.04
CA LEU A 101 11.22 -1.36 11.42
C LEU A 101 12.33 -1.63 10.38
N PRO A 102 12.66 -0.71 9.45
CA PRO A 102 13.79 -0.92 8.53
C PRO A 102 15.14 -1.09 9.24
N GLU A 103 15.36 -0.40 10.36
CA GLU A 103 16.60 -0.52 11.14
C GLU A 103 16.71 -1.90 11.80
N ILE A 104 15.62 -2.38 12.41
CA ILE A 104 15.55 -3.72 13.01
C ILE A 104 15.80 -4.80 11.95
N LEU A 105 15.19 -4.66 10.76
CA LEU A 105 15.40 -5.60 9.67
C LEU A 105 16.84 -5.57 9.15
N ARG A 106 17.47 -4.39 9.06
CA ARG A 106 18.87 -4.28 8.66
C ARG A 106 19.79 -4.97 9.67
N GLU A 107 19.61 -4.70 10.96
CA GLU A 107 20.41 -5.31 12.04
C GLU A 107 20.33 -6.85 11.98
N GLU A 108 19.12 -7.40 11.86
CA GLU A 108 18.92 -8.86 11.74
C GLU A 108 19.55 -9.45 10.46
N LEU A 109 19.54 -8.72 9.34
CA LEU A 109 20.17 -9.14 8.09
C LEU A 109 21.71 -9.14 8.23
N GLU A 110 22.28 -8.09 8.80
CA GLU A 110 23.72 -7.95 9.02
C GLU A 110 24.25 -9.04 9.98
N ASP A 111 23.51 -9.35 11.04
CA ASP A 111 23.84 -10.43 11.99
C ASP A 111 23.87 -11.82 11.32
N ARG A 112 23.11 -11.99 10.23
CA ARG A 112 23.11 -13.20 9.40
C ARG A 112 24.16 -13.17 8.28
N GLY A 113 25.01 -12.15 8.24
CA GLY A 113 26.06 -11.99 7.23
C GLY A 113 25.59 -11.44 5.89
N VAL A 114 24.36 -10.90 5.81
CA VAL A 114 23.86 -10.22 4.61
C VAL A 114 24.52 -8.85 4.49
N LYS A 115 25.03 -8.52 3.31
CA LYS A 115 25.63 -7.22 3.02
C LYS A 115 24.56 -6.24 2.54
N VAL A 116 24.47 -5.07 3.18
CA VAL A 116 23.57 -3.99 2.79
C VAL A 116 24.38 -2.87 2.15
N HIS A 117 24.10 -2.58 0.88
CA HIS A 117 24.77 -1.52 0.12
C HIS A 117 23.81 -0.33 -0.08
N LEU A 118 24.08 0.79 0.61
CA LEU A 118 23.34 2.04 0.47
C LEU A 118 23.97 2.93 -0.60
N ASN A 119 23.18 3.85 -1.18
CA ASN A 119 23.62 4.75 -2.26
C ASN A 119 24.19 3.98 -3.48
N THR A 120 23.59 2.82 -3.76
CA THR A 120 24.01 1.91 -4.82
C THR A 120 22.83 1.66 -5.74
N GLU A 121 22.67 2.52 -6.74
CA GLU A 121 21.57 2.39 -7.70
C GLU A 121 21.89 1.26 -8.68
N VAL A 122 20.99 0.27 -8.76
CA VAL A 122 21.03 -0.79 -9.76
C VAL A 122 20.48 -0.25 -11.07
N THR A 123 21.32 -0.15 -12.08
CA THR A 123 20.94 0.42 -13.38
C THR A 123 20.51 -0.64 -14.38
N SER A 124 20.93 -1.90 -14.20
CA SER A 124 20.45 -3.01 -15.03
C SER A 124 20.67 -4.39 -14.41
N ILE A 125 19.90 -5.36 -14.89
CA ILE A 125 19.97 -6.79 -14.58
C ILE A 125 20.30 -7.51 -15.88
N GLU A 126 21.42 -8.22 -15.90
CA GLU A 126 21.93 -8.88 -17.10
C GLU A 126 21.28 -10.26 -17.28
N ILE A 127 20.64 -10.45 -18.43
CA ILE A 127 20.02 -11.72 -18.82
C ILE A 127 20.78 -12.32 -20.01
N VAL A 128 21.36 -13.51 -19.83
CA VAL A 128 22.05 -14.26 -20.89
C VAL A 128 21.35 -15.59 -21.08
N GLN A 129 20.94 -15.88 -22.31
CA GLN A 129 20.25 -17.13 -22.67
C GLN A 129 19.04 -17.44 -21.76
N GLY A 130 18.26 -16.41 -21.41
CA GLY A 130 17.09 -16.55 -20.56
C GLY A 130 17.39 -16.81 -19.07
N ARG A 131 18.58 -16.42 -18.57
CA ARG A 131 18.96 -16.56 -17.16
C ARG A 131 19.65 -15.31 -16.65
N VAL A 132 19.36 -14.91 -15.41
CA VAL A 132 20.09 -13.87 -14.68
C VAL A 132 21.58 -14.25 -14.56
N LYS A 133 22.47 -13.33 -14.88
CA LYS A 133 23.92 -13.49 -14.69
C LYS A 133 24.53 -12.54 -13.67
N GLY A 134 23.80 -11.47 -13.35
CA GLY A 134 24.27 -10.44 -12.46
C GLY A 134 23.49 -9.16 -12.65
N LEU A 135 24.00 -8.11 -12.05
CA LEU A 135 23.46 -6.76 -12.17
C LEU A 135 24.59 -5.74 -12.33
N LYS A 136 24.24 -4.57 -12.84
CA LYS A 136 25.11 -3.39 -12.83
C LYS A 136 24.61 -2.41 -11.79
N ALA A 137 25.49 -1.95 -10.93
CA ALA A 137 25.22 -0.89 -9.98
C ALA A 137 26.39 0.08 -9.90
N ASN A 138 26.12 1.39 -9.84
CA ASN A 138 27.14 2.45 -9.85
C ASN A 138 28.20 2.27 -10.96
N GLY A 139 27.78 1.79 -12.15
CA GLY A 139 28.66 1.54 -13.30
C GLY A 139 29.54 0.29 -13.19
N LYS A 140 29.44 -0.51 -12.13
CA LYS A 140 30.17 -1.77 -11.96
C LYS A 140 29.24 -2.96 -12.14
N ARG A 141 29.75 -4.02 -12.74
CA ARG A 141 29.06 -5.31 -12.89
C ARG A 141 29.41 -6.23 -11.74
N GLU A 142 28.41 -6.90 -11.19
CA GLU A 142 28.56 -7.93 -10.15
C GLU A 142 27.72 -9.15 -10.52
N ASP A 143 28.28 -10.35 -10.27
CA ASP A 143 27.66 -11.62 -10.61
C ASP A 143 26.72 -12.11 -9.51
N PHE A 144 25.54 -12.57 -9.92
CA PHE A 144 24.53 -13.15 -9.04
C PHE A 144 23.79 -14.26 -9.76
N ASP A 145 23.49 -15.35 -9.06
CA ASP A 145 22.71 -16.48 -9.60
C ASP A 145 21.21 -16.17 -9.71
N ALA A 146 20.73 -15.27 -8.85
CA ALA A 146 19.34 -14.87 -8.76
C ALA A 146 19.19 -13.42 -8.28
N VAL A 147 18.09 -12.78 -8.67
CA VAL A 147 17.71 -11.42 -8.28
C VAL A 147 16.24 -11.40 -7.85
N ILE A 148 15.97 -10.86 -6.67
CA ILE A 148 14.62 -10.47 -6.23
C ILE A 148 14.50 -8.96 -6.35
N TYR A 149 13.67 -8.51 -7.29
CA TYR A 149 13.39 -7.09 -7.49
C TYR A 149 12.29 -6.60 -6.55
N ASN A 150 12.56 -5.58 -5.74
CA ASN A 150 11.60 -4.98 -4.80
C ASN A 150 11.22 -3.52 -5.14
N GLY A 151 11.57 -3.07 -6.35
CA GLY A 151 11.09 -1.78 -6.86
C GLY A 151 9.67 -1.88 -7.44
N GLU A 152 9.17 -0.78 -8.00
CA GLU A 152 7.87 -0.78 -8.65
C GLU A 152 7.91 -1.58 -9.97
N PHE A 153 7.12 -2.66 -10.04
CA PHE A 153 7.09 -3.61 -11.15
C PHE A 153 7.00 -2.98 -12.55
N PRO A 154 6.23 -1.89 -12.79
CA PRO A 154 6.22 -1.24 -14.10
C PRO A 154 7.60 -0.74 -14.58
N GLY A 155 8.55 -0.51 -13.67
CA GLY A 155 9.93 -0.12 -13.98
C GLY A 155 10.87 -1.30 -14.26
N LEU A 156 10.57 -2.51 -13.79
CA LEU A 156 11.42 -3.70 -13.98
C LEU A 156 11.79 -3.98 -15.45
N PRO A 157 10.88 -3.93 -16.43
CA PRO A 157 11.23 -4.22 -17.83
C PRO A 157 12.39 -3.35 -18.36
N ALA A 158 12.50 -2.10 -17.91
CA ALA A 158 13.54 -1.18 -18.37
C ALA A 158 14.93 -1.52 -17.81
N LEU A 159 15.00 -2.29 -16.72
CA LEU A 159 16.26 -2.73 -16.13
C LEU A 159 16.79 -4.01 -16.78
N LEU A 160 15.99 -4.75 -17.55
CA LEU A 160 16.41 -6.04 -18.11
C LEU A 160 17.23 -5.85 -19.39
N GLU A 161 18.52 -6.19 -19.32
CA GLU A 161 19.43 -6.21 -20.47
C GLU A 161 19.50 -7.62 -21.09
N GLY A 162 19.62 -7.70 -22.42
CA GLY A 162 19.77 -8.97 -23.14
C GLY A 162 18.46 -9.72 -23.43
N VAL A 163 17.32 -9.12 -23.10
CA VAL A 163 15.98 -9.65 -23.41
C VAL A 163 15.01 -8.53 -23.77
N THR A 164 14.17 -8.77 -24.78
CA THR A 164 13.09 -7.85 -25.13
C THR A 164 11.79 -8.33 -24.47
N ILE A 165 11.27 -7.52 -23.55
CA ILE A 165 9.95 -7.76 -22.96
C ILE A 165 8.88 -7.14 -23.87
N PRO A 166 7.86 -7.90 -24.33
CA PRO A 166 6.77 -7.34 -25.11
C PRO A 166 6.08 -6.19 -24.38
N SER A 167 5.81 -5.11 -25.11
CA SER A 167 5.06 -3.97 -24.57
C SER A 167 3.69 -4.43 -24.08
N ARG A 168 3.37 -4.08 -22.83
CA ARG A 168 2.06 -4.31 -22.21
C ARG A 168 1.30 -3.01 -22.11
N LYS A 169 -0.03 -3.09 -21.98
CA LYS A 169 -0.83 -1.93 -21.59
C LYS A 169 -0.25 -1.36 -20.29
N PRO A 170 -0.11 -0.02 -20.18
CA PRO A 170 0.34 0.61 -18.95
C PRO A 170 -0.54 0.21 -17.77
N TYR A 171 0.07 0.05 -16.61
CA TYR A 171 -0.66 -0.15 -15.36
C TYR A 171 -1.27 1.18 -14.92
N ALA A 172 -2.45 1.12 -14.31
CA ALA A 172 -3.00 2.26 -13.59
C ALA A 172 -2.32 2.34 -12.20
N PRO A 173 -1.74 3.49 -11.82
CA PRO A 173 -1.25 3.71 -10.46
C PRO A 173 -2.41 3.72 -9.47
N SER A 174 -2.14 3.34 -8.22
CA SER A 174 -3.07 3.54 -7.11
C SER A 174 -3.28 5.03 -6.82
N SER A 175 -4.25 5.36 -5.96
CA SER A 175 -4.41 6.75 -5.50
C SER A 175 -3.14 7.24 -4.80
N GLY A 176 -2.86 8.53 -4.95
CA GLY A 176 -1.84 9.22 -4.16
C GLY A 176 -2.36 9.60 -2.77
N CYS A 177 -1.47 10.16 -1.98
CA CYS A 177 -1.79 10.78 -0.70
C CYS A 177 -1.06 12.12 -0.58
N VAL A 178 -1.75 13.13 -0.07
CA VAL A 178 -1.08 14.26 0.57
C VAL A 178 -0.90 13.90 2.03
N LEU A 179 0.34 14.03 2.52
CA LEU A 179 0.71 13.75 3.90
C LEU A 179 1.11 15.05 4.58
N ILE A 180 0.63 15.27 5.79
CA ILE A 180 1.06 16.40 6.63
C ILE A 180 1.69 15.80 7.89
N TYR A 181 2.93 16.14 8.15
CA TYR A 181 3.59 15.86 9.42
C TYR A 181 3.59 17.15 10.21
N ALA A 182 3.04 17.15 11.42
CA ALA A 182 2.88 18.34 12.24
C ALA A 182 3.50 18.13 13.63
N GLY A 183 4.39 19.02 14.03
CA GLY A 183 4.89 19.12 15.40
C GLY A 183 4.10 20.21 16.13
N VAL A 184 3.48 19.86 17.26
CA VAL A 184 2.53 20.73 17.96
C VAL A 184 2.94 20.86 19.42
N LYS A 185 3.04 22.10 19.91
CA LYS A 185 3.33 22.41 21.31
C LYS A 185 2.07 22.30 22.18
N LYS A 186 1.34 21.20 22.04
CA LYS A 186 0.12 20.88 22.79
C LYS A 186 -0.08 19.38 22.79
N ARG A 187 -0.65 18.86 23.87
CA ARG A 187 -1.08 17.46 24.00
C ARG A 187 -2.57 17.41 24.29
N TRP A 188 -3.28 16.52 23.60
CA TRP A 188 -4.70 16.24 23.83
C TRP A 188 -4.83 14.94 24.60
N THR A 189 -5.23 15.02 25.87
CA THR A 189 -5.33 13.85 26.76
C THR A 189 -6.41 12.86 26.33
N ASP A 190 -7.47 13.36 25.69
CA ASP A 190 -8.59 12.54 25.20
C ASP A 190 -8.46 12.20 23.70
N GLY A 191 -7.33 12.55 23.08
CA GLY A 191 -7.10 12.33 21.66
C GLY A 191 -6.85 10.87 21.33
N MET A 192 -7.70 10.27 20.50
CA MET A 192 -7.51 8.89 20.02
C MET A 192 -6.32 8.78 19.07
N THR A 193 -5.69 7.60 19.05
CA THR A 193 -4.51 7.29 18.22
C THR A 193 -4.82 7.33 16.74
N HIS A 194 -5.93 6.73 16.33
CA HIS A 194 -6.34 6.57 14.93
C HIS A 194 -7.72 7.20 14.76
N GLN A 195 -7.82 8.23 13.94
CA GLN A 195 -9.09 8.94 13.72
C GLN A 195 -9.33 9.21 12.24
N PHE A 196 -10.52 8.87 11.76
CA PHE A 196 -10.98 9.21 10.42
C PHE A 196 -12.02 10.32 10.50
N PHE A 197 -11.78 11.39 9.75
CA PHE A 197 -12.68 12.51 9.60
C PHE A 197 -13.34 12.38 8.24
N LEU A 198 -14.59 11.92 8.26
CA LEU A 198 -15.38 11.71 7.05
C LEU A 198 -16.10 13.00 6.66
N PRO A 199 -16.27 13.26 5.35
CA PRO A 199 -17.11 14.34 4.83
C PRO A 199 -18.59 13.94 4.92
N ASP A 200 -19.50 14.88 4.64
CA ASP A 200 -20.94 14.61 4.62
C ASP A 200 -21.33 13.51 3.63
N SER A 201 -20.57 13.39 2.53
CA SER A 201 -20.71 12.29 1.56
C SER A 201 -19.35 11.73 1.17
N LEU A 202 -18.95 10.64 1.82
CA LEU A 202 -17.73 9.90 1.49
C LEU A 202 -17.72 9.43 0.04
N HIS A 203 -18.86 8.96 -0.46
CA HIS A 203 -18.98 8.49 -1.84
C HIS A 203 -18.73 9.62 -2.86
N THR A 204 -19.26 10.82 -2.62
CA THR A 204 -19.03 11.98 -3.52
C THR A 204 -17.55 12.36 -3.51
N SER A 205 -16.98 12.54 -2.33
CA SER A 205 -15.57 12.90 -2.15
C SER A 205 -14.63 11.90 -2.83
N LEU A 206 -14.84 10.60 -2.61
CA LEU A 206 -14.02 9.57 -3.24
C LEU A 206 -14.25 9.45 -4.77
N LYS A 207 -15.45 9.75 -5.29
CA LYS A 207 -15.65 9.82 -6.75
C LYS A 207 -14.84 10.94 -7.39
N GLU A 208 -14.70 12.07 -6.71
CA GLU A 208 -13.86 13.17 -7.20
C GLU A 208 -12.40 12.75 -7.28
N VAL A 209 -11.91 12.05 -6.26
CA VAL A 209 -10.55 11.50 -6.23
C VAL A 209 -10.33 10.43 -7.31
N PHE A 210 -11.15 9.38 -7.33
CA PHE A 210 -10.90 8.16 -8.09
C PHE A 210 -11.46 8.16 -9.52
N ASP A 211 -12.45 9.00 -9.82
CA ASP A 211 -13.12 9.03 -11.13
C ASP A 211 -12.80 10.33 -11.86
N LYS A 212 -12.96 11.47 -11.19
CA LYS A 212 -12.70 12.79 -11.78
C LYS A 212 -11.24 13.22 -11.70
N ARG A 213 -10.45 12.58 -10.84
CA ARG A 213 -9.04 12.91 -10.58
C ARG A 213 -8.86 14.37 -10.11
N THR A 214 -9.73 14.81 -9.22
CA THR A 214 -9.70 16.15 -8.62
C THR A 214 -9.64 16.07 -7.10
N ILE A 215 -9.18 17.14 -6.46
CA ILE A 215 -9.22 17.27 -5.00
C ILE A 215 -10.66 17.62 -4.58
N PRO A 216 -11.28 16.87 -3.65
CA PRO A 216 -12.61 17.18 -3.15
C PRO A 216 -12.65 18.49 -2.37
N ALA A 217 -13.76 19.22 -2.45
CA ALA A 217 -13.98 20.41 -1.62
C ALA A 217 -14.14 20.09 -0.12
N ASP A 218 -14.69 18.90 0.17
CA ASP A 218 -14.81 18.32 1.52
C ASP A 218 -14.10 16.96 1.52
N PRO A 219 -12.77 16.92 1.78
CA PRO A 219 -11.98 15.70 1.70
C PRO A 219 -12.14 14.86 2.96
N ALA A 220 -12.21 13.54 2.79
CA ALA A 220 -11.94 12.63 3.90
C ALA A 220 -10.45 12.69 4.26
N PHE A 221 -10.13 12.68 5.55
CA PHE A 221 -8.74 12.60 6.01
C PHE A 221 -8.60 11.75 7.26
N TYR A 222 -7.39 11.26 7.47
CA TYR A 222 -7.00 10.44 8.60
C TYR A 222 -5.96 11.17 9.43
N ILE A 223 -6.09 11.11 10.76
CA ILE A 223 -5.11 11.60 11.71
C ILE A 223 -4.57 10.45 12.56
N PHE A 224 -3.26 10.38 12.65
CA PHE A 224 -2.52 9.54 13.58
C PHE A 224 -1.88 10.39 14.68
N ASN A 225 -2.24 10.10 15.94
CA ASN A 225 -1.67 10.70 17.14
C ASN A 225 -0.97 9.62 17.99
N PRO A 226 0.30 9.28 17.69
CA PRO A 226 1.02 8.19 18.36
C PRO A 226 1.22 8.43 19.86
N VAL A 227 1.23 9.68 20.32
CA VAL A 227 1.47 10.05 21.72
C VAL A 227 0.41 9.47 22.67
N SER A 228 -0.77 9.14 22.16
CA SER A 228 -1.82 8.46 22.93
C SER A 228 -1.48 7.01 23.30
N LEU A 229 -0.52 6.37 22.61
CA LEU A 229 -0.04 5.00 22.90
C LEU A 229 1.44 4.96 23.29
N ASP A 230 2.24 5.92 22.84
CA ASP A 230 3.68 5.99 23.13
C ASP A 230 4.06 7.43 23.47
N GLU A 231 4.13 7.73 24.77
CA GLU A 231 4.47 9.08 25.26
C GLU A 231 5.83 9.57 24.76
N ALA A 232 6.74 8.66 24.38
CA ALA A 232 8.06 8.97 23.85
C ALA A 232 8.03 9.45 22.39
N ALA A 233 6.87 9.37 21.71
CA ALA A 233 6.72 9.83 20.33
C ALA A 233 6.85 11.35 20.17
N ALA A 234 6.73 12.13 21.25
CA ALA A 234 6.96 13.58 21.27
C ALA A 234 7.47 14.04 22.65
N PRO A 235 8.13 15.22 22.74
CA PRO A 235 8.51 15.80 24.02
C PRO A 235 7.34 15.94 25.00
N PRO A 236 7.60 15.98 26.33
CA PRO A 236 6.55 16.15 27.33
C PRO A 236 5.68 17.39 27.06
N GLY A 237 4.36 17.21 27.11
CA GLY A 237 3.37 18.27 26.84
C GLY A 237 3.15 18.60 25.36
N GLU A 238 3.90 17.96 24.46
CA GLU A 238 3.81 18.16 23.00
C GLU A 238 3.21 16.91 22.32
N SER A 239 2.83 17.10 21.05
CA SER A 239 2.33 16.05 20.16
C SER A 239 2.98 16.13 18.78
N VAL A 240 3.11 14.97 18.14
CA VAL A 240 3.34 14.86 16.70
C VAL A 240 2.07 14.28 16.09
N LEU A 241 1.59 14.89 15.01
CA LEU A 241 0.42 14.43 14.28
C LEU A 241 0.83 14.10 12.85
N TYR A 242 0.31 12.99 12.34
CA TYR A 242 0.42 12.61 10.94
C TYR A 242 -0.97 12.64 10.31
N PHE A 243 -1.11 13.37 9.22
CA PHE A 243 -2.33 13.45 8.44
C PHE A 243 -2.13 12.71 7.12
N LEU A 244 -3.13 11.96 6.70
CA LEU A 244 -3.20 11.35 5.36
C LEU A 244 -4.51 11.78 4.70
N ILE A 245 -4.39 12.34 3.51
CA ILE A 245 -5.52 12.75 2.68
C ILE A 245 -5.47 11.97 1.37
N PRO A 246 -6.45 11.09 1.09
CA PRO A 246 -6.54 10.41 -0.21
C PRO A 246 -6.74 11.43 -1.32
N VAL A 247 -5.90 11.35 -2.35
CA VAL A 247 -5.95 12.28 -3.49
C VAL A 247 -5.63 11.52 -4.79
N PRO A 248 -5.82 12.15 -5.97
CA PRO A 248 -5.34 11.57 -7.22
C PRO A 248 -3.83 11.29 -7.20
N ASP A 249 -3.35 10.45 -8.10
CA ASP A 249 -1.92 10.23 -8.29
C ASP A 249 -1.20 11.50 -8.81
N ALA A 250 0.12 11.43 -9.03
CA ALA A 250 0.94 12.61 -9.34
C ALA A 250 0.50 13.38 -10.59
N LYS A 251 -0.18 12.73 -11.54
CA LYS A 251 -0.53 13.34 -12.83
C LYS A 251 -1.86 14.09 -12.81
N GLY A 252 -1.84 15.31 -13.33
CA GLY A 252 -3.02 16.10 -13.67
C GLY A 252 -3.46 17.11 -12.61
N VAL A 253 -2.71 17.23 -11.51
CA VAL A 253 -2.94 18.21 -10.44
C VAL A 253 -1.67 19.05 -10.27
N ASP A 254 -1.83 20.37 -10.11
CA ASP A 254 -0.74 21.29 -9.78
C ASP A 254 -0.45 21.21 -8.28
N TRP A 255 0.36 20.23 -7.88
CA TRP A 255 0.61 19.96 -6.46
C TRP A 255 1.34 21.08 -5.73
N GLU A 256 2.14 21.89 -6.43
CA GLU A 256 2.81 23.06 -5.84
C GLU A 256 1.79 24.10 -5.37
N ARG A 257 0.72 24.30 -6.16
CA ARG A 257 -0.37 25.20 -5.80
C ARG A 257 -1.39 24.58 -4.85
N GLU A 258 -1.82 23.35 -5.14
CA GLU A 258 -2.98 22.74 -4.48
C GLU A 258 -2.66 22.14 -3.11
N ALA A 259 -1.45 21.61 -2.91
CA ALA A 259 -1.12 20.93 -1.65
C ALA A 259 -1.10 21.86 -0.43
N PRO A 260 -0.55 23.09 -0.49
CA PRO A 260 -0.65 24.04 0.62
C PRO A 260 -2.09 24.41 0.98
N ALA A 261 -2.93 24.67 -0.03
CA ALA A 261 -4.33 25.01 0.20
C ALA A 261 -5.13 23.85 0.82
N LEU A 262 -4.89 22.63 0.35
CA LEU A 262 -5.48 21.43 0.93
C LEU A 262 -5.01 21.19 2.38
N ALA A 263 -3.72 21.41 2.66
CA ALA A 263 -3.19 21.28 4.01
C ALA A 263 -3.82 22.28 4.98
N ASP A 264 -3.95 23.55 4.58
CA ASP A 264 -4.59 24.59 5.38
C ASP A 264 -6.07 24.26 5.66
N LEU A 265 -6.80 23.77 4.65
CA LEU A 265 -8.19 23.32 4.81
C LEU A 265 -8.28 22.18 5.85
N VAL A 266 -7.45 21.15 5.70
CA VAL A 266 -7.48 19.96 6.55
C VAL A 266 -7.07 20.28 7.99
N LEU A 267 -6.06 21.13 8.20
CA LEU A 267 -5.66 21.55 9.54
C LEU A 267 -6.75 22.38 10.24
N LYS A 268 -7.48 23.22 9.51
CA LYS A 268 -8.65 23.96 10.04
C LYS A 268 -9.78 23.01 10.42
N GLU A 269 -10.09 22.04 9.57
CA GLU A 269 -11.12 21.04 9.88
C GLU A 269 -10.74 20.14 11.06
N ALA A 270 -9.46 19.75 11.14
CA ALA A 270 -8.94 19.00 12.28
C ALA A 270 -9.06 19.78 13.58
N GLU A 271 -8.71 21.08 13.57
CA GLU A 271 -8.86 21.94 14.74
C GLU A 271 -10.31 22.00 15.21
N LYS A 272 -11.23 22.25 14.28
CA LYS A 272 -12.67 22.38 14.55
C LYS A 272 -13.28 21.10 15.10
N ARG A 273 -12.85 19.94 14.62
CA ARG A 273 -13.55 18.66 14.83
C ARG A 273 -12.92 17.75 15.88
N GLY A 274 -11.62 17.88 16.18
CA GLY A 274 -10.96 16.95 17.10
C GLY A 274 -9.71 17.47 17.81
N PHE A 275 -9.10 18.55 17.31
CA PHE A 275 -7.81 19.04 17.80
C PHE A 275 -7.85 20.55 18.11
N PRO A 276 -8.71 21.00 19.05
CA PRO A 276 -8.89 22.43 19.31
C PRO A 276 -7.57 23.11 19.68
N GLY A 277 -7.31 24.27 19.08
CA GLY A 277 -6.07 25.04 19.23
C GLY A 277 -4.85 24.46 18.51
N LEU A 278 -5.04 23.54 17.56
CA LEU A 278 -3.99 22.95 16.74
C LEU A 278 -3.16 24.02 16.01
N LEU A 279 -3.81 24.95 15.31
CA LEU A 279 -3.16 25.97 14.49
C LEU A 279 -2.36 26.94 15.35
N GLU A 280 -2.90 27.34 16.50
CA GLU A 280 -2.21 28.22 17.46
C GLU A 280 -0.91 27.59 18.01
N HIS A 281 -0.91 26.26 18.19
CA HIS A 281 0.21 25.54 18.80
C HIS A 281 1.11 24.84 17.78
N LEU A 282 0.85 24.97 16.49
CA LEU A 282 1.65 24.38 15.42
C LEU A 282 3.04 25.03 15.39
N ARG A 283 4.09 24.21 15.53
CA ARG A 283 5.50 24.68 15.53
C ARG A 283 6.23 24.33 14.26
N TRP A 284 5.84 23.24 13.64
CA TRP A 284 6.49 22.72 12.46
C TRP A 284 5.49 21.93 11.63
N GLN A 285 5.58 22.06 10.31
CA GLN A 285 4.89 21.18 9.40
C GLN A 285 5.76 20.79 8.21
N LYS A 286 5.54 19.58 7.69
CA LYS A 286 6.05 19.15 6.39
C LYS A 286 4.90 18.55 5.60
N ILE A 287 4.72 19.04 4.38
CA ILE A 287 3.78 18.50 3.42
C ILE A 287 4.55 17.57 2.48
N ARG A 288 3.99 16.39 2.21
CA ARG A 288 4.44 15.51 1.13
C ARG A 288 3.28 15.26 0.17
N THR A 289 3.58 15.21 -1.11
CA THR A 289 2.62 15.10 -2.20
C THR A 289 2.85 13.81 -3.01
N PRO A 290 1.92 13.45 -3.89
CA PRO A 290 2.15 12.37 -4.85
C PRO A 290 3.38 12.60 -5.76
N MET A 291 3.78 13.85 -6.06
CA MET A 291 5.02 14.13 -6.79
C MET A 291 6.27 13.75 -6.00
N ASP A 292 6.26 13.98 -4.67
CA ASP A 292 7.34 13.53 -3.79
C ASP A 292 7.42 12.00 -3.75
N ALA A 293 6.27 11.34 -3.72
CA ALA A 293 6.20 9.88 -3.79
C ALA A 293 6.75 9.34 -5.12
N GLU A 294 6.43 9.98 -6.25
CA GLU A 294 6.95 9.57 -7.56
C GLU A 294 8.47 9.75 -7.65
N ARG A 295 8.98 10.86 -7.13
CA ARG A 295 10.42 11.13 -7.04
C ARG A 295 11.17 10.10 -6.18
N ASP A 296 10.53 9.60 -5.14
CA ASP A 296 11.05 8.54 -4.27
C ASP A 296 10.91 7.13 -4.88
N GLY A 297 10.37 7.02 -6.10
CA GLY A 297 10.29 5.78 -6.87
C GLY A 297 8.94 5.06 -6.84
N LEU A 298 7.88 5.67 -6.28
CA LEU A 298 6.52 5.10 -6.33
C LEU A 298 5.87 5.36 -7.68
N TYR A 299 5.28 4.32 -8.27
CA TYR A 299 4.77 4.38 -9.64
C TYR A 299 3.63 5.38 -9.78
N GLY A 300 3.85 6.43 -10.58
CA GLY A 300 2.89 7.51 -10.77
C GLY A 300 2.59 8.32 -9.50
N GLY A 301 3.39 8.18 -8.44
CA GLY A 301 3.09 8.78 -7.13
C GLY A 301 1.96 8.10 -6.36
N GLY A 302 1.51 6.93 -6.81
CA GLY A 302 0.50 6.13 -6.10
C GLY A 302 1.08 5.52 -4.83
N SER A 303 0.44 5.75 -3.68
CA SER A 303 0.98 5.37 -2.37
C SER A 303 0.95 3.86 -2.10
N PHE A 304 0.33 3.06 -2.97
CA PHE A 304 0.07 1.63 -2.77
C PHE A 304 0.47 0.78 -4.00
N GLY A 305 1.40 1.26 -4.81
CA GLY A 305 1.83 0.62 -6.07
C GLY A 305 0.76 0.74 -7.16
N ILE A 306 0.50 -0.34 -7.91
CA ILE A 306 -0.55 -0.35 -8.95
C ILE A 306 -1.95 -0.52 -8.35
N ALA A 307 -2.94 0.15 -8.95
CA ALA A 307 -4.32 0.22 -8.46
C ALA A 307 -4.96 -1.16 -8.18
N PRO A 308 -5.74 -1.30 -7.09
CA PRO A 308 -6.43 -2.55 -6.73
C PRO A 308 -7.73 -2.75 -7.52
N ILE A 309 -7.71 -2.52 -8.83
CA ILE A 309 -8.83 -2.81 -9.73
C ILE A 309 -8.83 -4.28 -10.15
N LEU A 310 -9.98 -4.79 -10.61
CA LEU A 310 -10.13 -6.21 -10.96
C LEU A 310 -9.08 -6.71 -11.98
N SER A 311 -8.76 -5.90 -12.99
CA SER A 311 -7.77 -6.21 -14.02
C SER A 311 -6.30 -6.16 -13.55
N GLN A 312 -6.04 -5.75 -12.31
CA GLN A 312 -4.71 -5.64 -11.68
C GLN A 312 -4.65 -6.33 -10.31
N SER A 313 -5.63 -7.19 -10.01
CA SER A 313 -5.77 -7.92 -8.74
C SER A 313 -5.65 -9.43 -8.97
N GLY A 314 -5.35 -10.17 -7.89
CA GLY A 314 -5.22 -11.62 -7.93
C GLY A 314 -4.21 -12.08 -8.98
N VAL A 315 -4.64 -12.95 -9.89
CA VAL A 315 -3.80 -13.49 -10.97
C VAL A 315 -3.43 -12.49 -12.06
N PHE A 316 -4.15 -11.36 -12.17
CA PHE A 316 -3.84 -10.32 -13.16
C PHE A 316 -2.80 -9.33 -12.67
N ARG A 317 -2.51 -9.32 -11.36
CA ARG A 317 -1.39 -8.61 -10.78
C ARG A 317 -0.07 -9.27 -11.20
N PRO A 318 1.03 -8.52 -11.39
CA PRO A 318 2.36 -9.12 -11.54
C PRO A 318 2.61 -10.18 -10.47
N GLN A 319 3.12 -11.35 -10.86
CA GLN A 319 3.34 -12.48 -9.94
C GLN A 319 4.79 -12.47 -9.41
N PRO A 320 5.08 -13.11 -8.27
CA PRO A 320 6.43 -13.17 -7.71
C PRO A 320 7.49 -13.78 -8.65
N LYS A 321 7.05 -14.64 -9.59
CA LYS A 321 7.83 -15.05 -10.77
C LYS A 321 7.22 -14.39 -12.01
N PRO A 322 7.61 -13.16 -12.36
CA PRO A 322 6.89 -12.38 -13.37
C PRO A 322 7.16 -12.83 -14.82
N TYR A 323 8.32 -13.45 -15.07
CA TYR A 323 8.75 -13.90 -16.39
C TYR A 323 9.16 -15.38 -16.32
N ALA A 324 8.28 -16.27 -16.76
CA ALA A 324 8.55 -17.71 -16.74
C ALA A 324 9.76 -18.12 -17.61
N ALA A 325 10.08 -17.34 -18.65
CA ALA A 325 11.21 -17.59 -19.55
C ALA A 325 12.56 -17.05 -19.03
N ILE A 326 12.59 -16.35 -17.88
CA ILE A 326 13.81 -15.79 -17.29
C ILE A 326 14.11 -16.51 -15.98
N SER A 327 15.12 -17.37 -16.00
CA SER A 327 15.57 -18.11 -14.82
C SER A 327 16.29 -17.21 -13.82
N GLY A 328 16.05 -17.40 -12.53
CA GLY A 328 16.69 -16.62 -11.45
C GLY A 328 16.15 -15.20 -11.23
N LEU A 329 15.14 -14.74 -11.98
CA LEU A 329 14.49 -13.44 -11.74
C LEU A 329 13.17 -13.59 -10.99
N TYR A 330 13.00 -12.85 -9.89
CA TYR A 330 11.80 -12.79 -9.06
C TYR A 330 11.45 -11.34 -8.72
N ALA A 331 10.24 -11.11 -8.21
CA ALA A 331 9.81 -9.80 -7.78
C ALA A 331 8.97 -9.88 -6.49
N ALA A 332 9.06 -8.83 -5.68
CA ALA A 332 8.26 -8.60 -4.49
C ALA A 332 7.90 -7.11 -4.42
N GLY A 333 7.15 -6.71 -3.39
CA GLY A 333 6.77 -5.31 -3.17
C GLY A 333 5.32 -5.01 -3.53
N ALA A 334 4.92 -3.76 -3.32
CA ALA A 334 3.51 -3.36 -3.33
C ALA A 334 2.83 -3.58 -4.68
N SER A 335 3.55 -3.41 -5.80
CA SER A 335 3.04 -3.60 -7.18
C SER A 335 2.98 -5.06 -7.64
N VAL A 336 3.51 -6.00 -6.83
CA VAL A 336 3.52 -7.44 -7.10
C VAL A 336 2.44 -8.11 -6.24
N HIS A 337 1.98 -9.28 -6.67
CA HIS A 337 1.06 -10.12 -5.92
C HIS A 337 1.70 -10.53 -4.58
N PRO A 338 0.98 -10.39 -3.44
CA PRO A 338 -0.46 -10.18 -3.36
C PRO A 338 -0.96 -8.72 -3.40
N GLY A 339 -0.14 -7.73 -3.06
CA GLY A 339 -0.52 -6.32 -3.12
C GLY A 339 0.21 -5.41 -2.13
N GLY A 340 -0.31 -4.20 -1.96
CA GLY A 340 0.20 -3.20 -1.02
C GLY A 340 -0.21 -3.44 0.44
N GLY A 341 0.50 -2.77 1.35
CA GLY A 341 0.37 -2.91 2.81
C GLY A 341 1.45 -3.80 3.41
N VAL A 342 2.01 -3.41 4.56
CA VAL A 342 3.20 -4.08 5.14
C VAL A 342 3.03 -5.60 5.27
N PRO A 343 1.96 -6.15 5.88
CA PRO A 343 1.81 -7.60 6.00
C PRO A 343 1.72 -8.31 4.64
N ILE A 344 1.06 -7.67 3.67
CA ILE A 344 0.85 -8.24 2.33
C ILE A 344 2.15 -8.23 1.52
N VAL A 345 2.95 -7.17 1.64
CA VAL A 345 4.28 -7.09 1.03
C VAL A 345 5.21 -8.14 1.62
N MET A 346 5.18 -8.35 2.94
CA MET A 346 5.96 -9.41 3.60
C MET A 346 5.53 -10.80 3.14
N GLN A 347 4.22 -11.04 2.97
CA GLN A 347 3.71 -12.27 2.39
C GLN A 347 4.17 -12.44 0.92
N GLY A 348 4.22 -11.36 0.14
CA GLY A 348 4.76 -11.37 -1.22
C GLY A 348 6.25 -11.70 -1.28
N ALA A 349 7.04 -11.19 -0.33
CA ALA A 349 8.46 -11.54 -0.20
C ALA A 349 8.63 -13.05 0.07
N LYS A 350 7.82 -13.63 0.98
CA LYS A 350 7.80 -15.08 1.21
C LYS A 350 7.50 -15.85 -0.08
N LEU A 351 6.47 -15.45 -0.83
CA LEU A 351 6.14 -16.11 -2.09
C LEU A 351 7.27 -16.01 -3.13
N ALA A 352 7.97 -14.88 -3.21
CA ALA A 352 9.11 -14.72 -4.11
C ALA A 352 10.26 -15.67 -3.72
N VAL A 353 10.56 -15.77 -2.43
CA VAL A 353 11.57 -16.68 -1.90
C VAL A 353 11.18 -18.14 -2.10
N ASP A 354 9.91 -18.52 -1.92
CA ASP A 354 9.42 -19.88 -2.20
C ASP A 354 9.63 -20.26 -3.69
N GLN A 355 9.42 -19.31 -4.62
CA GLN A 355 9.72 -19.54 -6.04
C GLN A 355 11.22 -19.68 -6.29
N LEU A 356 12.04 -18.87 -5.62
CA LEU A 356 13.48 -18.94 -5.71
C LEU A 356 14.00 -20.29 -5.24
N ILE A 357 13.65 -20.69 -4.01
CA ILE A 357 14.01 -21.98 -3.42
C ILE A 357 13.62 -23.14 -4.35
N LYS A 358 12.38 -23.11 -4.86
CA LYS A 358 11.88 -24.16 -5.75
C LYS A 358 12.66 -24.26 -7.07
N GLU A 359 13.02 -23.14 -7.67
CA GLU A 359 13.73 -23.12 -8.97
C GLU A 359 15.23 -23.39 -8.81
N MET A 360 15.83 -22.88 -7.74
CA MET A 360 17.27 -23.00 -7.45
C MET A 360 17.61 -24.32 -6.72
N SER A 361 16.61 -25.04 -6.21
CA SER A 361 16.76 -26.30 -5.47
C SER A 361 17.63 -26.17 -4.22
N ILE A 362 17.40 -25.13 -3.40
CA ILE A 362 18.15 -24.83 -2.17
C ILE A 362 17.31 -24.93 -0.90
#